data_AF-A0A0L1IX11-F1
#
_entry.id   AF-A0A0L1IX11-F1
#
_cell.length_a   1.000
_cell.length_b   1.000
_cell.length_c   1.000
_cell.angle_alpha   90.00
_cell.angle_beta   90.00
_cell.angle_gamma   90.00
#
_symmetry.space_group_name_H-M   'P 1'
#
loop_
_entity.id
_entity.type
_entity.pdbx_description
1 polymer ?
#
loop_
_entity_poly.entity_id
_entity_poly.type
_entity_poly.pdbx_seq_one_letter_code
_entity_poly.pdbx_strand_id
1 'polypeptide(L)'
;MTHRAYKQAGTSPNDTAYVERMVGTGTTVGDKVEATALNEILCKGRQNGNIPLVGSSKSSVGHTESVAGSVGLIKAVLILEKKMIPPNAMFKTMNSDIPLEAWGIEVLKRMLKWPENTIRRASVNSFGYGGTNAPVILEAADDYLDNTMRIRSLCEDIGDSPWWWLASTVCQASHSKDDEALSNIQRRLAERDAFHRKLAVDVAYHSHHMELILEEYLRAIQDIKVSQCGKHIKMVSSVTGQVVRGEELNAAYWGTNLTFPVLFEDVLIEVFRTVRVNQKQGNSLAVIEIGPHSAVGGRIKQIIKSLKLSGSITYHLVLSQGQDTSRTTVGLAGDLFSKGATIDFREVNDLDGSARKRLLTNLPTYNWHHKTTHWVESRRSIQYRHRTFPKHDLLGVPSIDSIPTEPTWRHYLRVGELPWLKGHCIGGQTVFPAAGYITMVLEALKQQVLTPESSASWKEFRILSVPVNGESTEHSRGLVTVSNPSLNERQQSITDPDYLAFVEEAAKNSQVMLILKQLYKELKGLGVEYSGPFEGQ
;
A
#
# COMPACT_ATOMS: atom_id res chain seq x y z
N MET A 1 14.06 2.12 29.76
CA MET A 1 12.74 1.78 29.18
C MET A 1 12.69 0.34 28.67
N THR A 2 13.66 -0.11 27.89
CA THR A 2 13.74 -1.49 27.38
C THR A 2 13.66 -2.55 28.49
N HIS A 3 14.39 -2.40 29.61
CA HIS A 3 14.25 -3.29 30.77
C HIS A 3 12.81 -3.34 31.33
N ARG A 4 12.07 -2.23 31.31
CA ARG A 4 10.66 -2.17 31.72
C ARG A 4 9.78 -2.94 30.73
N ALA A 5 10.06 -2.85 29.43
CA ALA A 5 9.34 -3.60 28.40
C ALA A 5 9.53 -5.12 28.56
N TYR A 6 10.76 -5.60 28.78
CA TYR A 6 11.02 -7.01 29.10
C TYR A 6 10.33 -7.45 30.40
N LYS A 7 10.39 -6.64 31.45
CA LYS A 7 9.70 -6.93 32.71
C LYS A 7 8.19 -7.00 32.56
N GLN A 8 7.59 -6.14 31.73
CA GLN A 8 6.15 -6.17 31.43
C GLN A 8 5.77 -7.36 30.55
N ALA A 9 6.63 -7.76 29.62
CA ALA A 9 6.44 -8.93 28.78
C ALA A 9 6.67 -10.25 29.52
N GLY A 10 7.29 -10.23 30.72
CA GLY A 10 7.65 -11.44 31.46
C GLY A 10 8.75 -12.25 30.79
N THR A 11 9.53 -11.65 29.88
CA THR A 11 10.54 -12.32 29.07
C THR A 11 11.95 -11.96 29.48
N SER A 12 12.89 -12.91 29.34
CA SER A 12 14.30 -12.67 29.64
C SER A 12 14.99 -11.94 28.48
N PRO A 13 15.77 -10.86 28.75
CA PRO A 13 16.61 -10.20 27.74
C PRO A 13 17.66 -11.15 27.11
N ASN A 14 18.05 -12.21 27.82
CA ASN A 14 19.10 -13.14 27.40
C ASN A 14 18.68 -14.01 26.20
N ASP A 15 17.40 -14.32 26.04
CA ASP A 15 16.93 -15.17 24.93
C ASP A 15 16.68 -14.37 23.64
N THR A 16 16.98 -13.06 23.65
CA THR A 16 16.80 -12.20 22.47
C THR A 16 17.95 -12.43 21.49
N ALA A 17 17.69 -13.12 20.39
CA ALA A 17 18.72 -13.44 19.40
C ALA A 17 19.00 -12.28 18.43
N TYR A 18 17.99 -11.46 18.11
CA TYR A 18 18.13 -10.33 17.20
C TYR A 18 17.68 -9.02 17.81
N VAL A 19 18.45 -7.96 17.58
CA VAL A 19 18.07 -6.59 17.91
C VAL A 19 18.08 -5.77 16.63
N GLU A 20 16.91 -5.32 16.23
CA GLU A 20 16.79 -4.21 15.31
C GLU A 20 17.14 -2.94 16.09
N ARG A 21 18.41 -2.55 15.90
CA ARG A 21 19.06 -1.25 16.10
C ARG A 21 20.27 -1.29 17.06
N MET A 22 21.35 -0.65 16.64
CA MET A 22 22.42 -0.04 17.45
C MET A 22 22.94 1.20 16.69
N VAL A 23 22.04 2.18 16.59
CA VAL A 23 21.91 3.40 15.76
C VAL A 23 22.23 3.29 14.26
N GLY A 24 21.24 3.62 13.43
CA GLY A 24 21.38 3.75 11.96
C GLY A 24 21.30 5.17 11.43
N THR A 25 21.52 6.19 12.28
CA THR A 25 21.58 7.60 11.87
C THR A 25 23.01 8.07 11.57
N GLY A 26 24.03 7.28 11.94
CA GLY A 26 25.44 7.56 11.69
C GLY A 26 25.99 8.73 12.51
N THR A 27 25.49 8.90 13.75
CA THR A 27 25.84 10.04 14.59
C THR A 27 26.88 9.64 15.62
N THR A 28 28.02 10.34 15.67
CA THR A 28 29.15 9.99 16.55
C THR A 28 28.77 9.87 18.03
N VAL A 29 27.81 10.65 18.51
CA VAL A 29 27.36 10.64 19.92
C VAL A 29 26.24 9.63 20.15
N GLY A 30 25.22 9.61 19.28
CA GLY A 30 24.05 8.73 19.44
C GLY A 30 24.43 7.26 19.42
N ASP A 31 25.31 6.88 18.50
CA ASP A 31 25.74 5.49 18.29
C ASP A 31 26.39 4.90 19.56
N LYS A 32 27.22 5.70 20.25
CA LYS A 32 27.87 5.30 21.50
C LYS A 32 26.87 5.07 22.64
N VAL A 33 25.89 5.98 22.78
CA VAL A 33 24.90 5.92 23.86
C VAL A 33 24.01 4.68 23.72
N GLU A 34 23.54 4.37 22.51
CA GLU A 34 22.73 3.17 22.29
C GLU A 34 23.53 1.88 22.47
N ALA A 35 24.74 1.82 21.93
CA ALA A 35 25.63 0.66 22.06
C ALA A 35 25.89 0.31 23.52
N THR A 36 26.16 1.34 24.33
CA THR A 36 26.37 1.19 25.77
C THR A 36 25.10 0.69 26.46
N ALA A 37 23.93 1.24 26.13
CA ALA A 37 22.65 0.80 26.69
C ALA A 37 22.31 -0.66 26.33
N LEU A 38 22.59 -1.09 25.10
CA LEU A 38 22.38 -2.47 24.66
C LEU A 38 23.31 -3.45 25.39
N ASN A 39 24.58 -3.09 25.54
CA ASN A 39 25.54 -3.89 26.30
C ASN A 39 25.06 -4.10 27.75
N GLU A 40 24.59 -3.04 28.40
CA GLU A 40 24.10 -3.11 29.78
C GLU A 40 22.86 -4.00 29.96
N ILE A 41 21.96 -4.04 28.98
CA ILE A 41 20.68 -4.74 29.09
C ILE A 41 20.77 -6.18 28.59
N LEU A 42 21.47 -6.40 27.47
CA LEU A 42 21.44 -7.67 26.74
C LEU A 42 22.71 -8.48 26.91
N CYS A 43 23.86 -7.86 27.17
CA CYS A 43 25.14 -8.57 27.21
C CYS A 43 25.58 -8.93 28.64
N LYS A 44 25.20 -8.12 29.65
CA LYS A 44 25.43 -8.45 31.07
C LYS A 44 24.59 -9.66 31.50
N GLY A 45 25.23 -10.83 31.61
CA GLY A 45 24.61 -12.06 32.16
C GLY A 45 24.31 -13.17 31.16
N ARG A 46 24.82 -13.10 29.92
CA ARG A 46 24.70 -14.20 28.94
C ARG A 46 25.75 -15.29 29.16
N GLN A 47 25.35 -16.55 28.98
CA GLN A 47 26.27 -17.69 28.88
C GLN A 47 26.96 -17.68 27.49
N ASN A 48 28.25 -18.02 27.47
CA ASN A 48 29.09 -18.06 26.25
C ASN A 48 28.44 -18.92 25.17
N GLY A 49 27.89 -18.31 24.12
CA GLY A 49 27.35 -19.01 22.94
C GLY A 49 26.30 -18.24 22.14
N ASN A 50 25.47 -17.41 22.78
CA ASN A 50 24.38 -16.66 22.12
C ASN A 50 24.68 -15.16 22.01
N ILE A 51 25.51 -14.81 21.02
CA ILE A 51 25.84 -13.43 20.67
C ILE A 51 24.59 -12.73 20.10
N PRO A 52 24.14 -11.58 20.66
CA PRO A 52 23.04 -10.81 20.07
C PRO A 52 23.46 -10.28 18.69
N LEU A 53 22.66 -10.62 17.68
CA LEU A 53 22.86 -10.13 16.32
C LEU A 53 22.18 -8.78 16.17
N VAL A 54 22.92 -7.81 15.65
CA VAL A 54 22.45 -6.43 15.55
C VAL A 54 22.35 -5.97 14.10
N GLY A 55 21.19 -5.41 13.76
CA GLY A 55 20.92 -4.86 12.44
C GLY A 55 20.23 -3.51 12.46
N SER A 56 20.30 -2.77 11.35
CA SER A 56 19.62 -1.48 11.20
C SER A 56 19.04 -1.29 9.81
N SER A 57 17.72 -1.19 9.72
CA SER A 57 16.96 -0.89 8.48
C SER A 57 17.34 0.43 7.84
N LYS A 58 17.76 1.42 8.64
CA LYS A 58 18.17 2.74 8.13
C LYS A 58 19.38 2.68 7.21
N SER A 59 20.25 1.67 7.37
CA SER A 59 21.37 1.47 6.45
C SER A 59 20.93 1.06 5.04
N SER A 60 19.72 0.54 4.88
CA SER A 60 19.18 0.05 3.61
C SER A 60 18.26 1.08 2.95
N VAL A 61 17.32 1.67 3.70
CA VAL A 61 16.28 2.56 3.14
C VAL A 61 16.44 4.03 3.53
N GLY A 62 17.50 4.38 4.25
CA GLY A 62 17.68 5.70 4.83
C GLY A 62 16.85 5.93 6.09
N HIS A 63 17.01 7.10 6.71
CA HIS A 63 16.22 7.48 7.87
C HIS A 63 14.86 8.02 7.45
N THR A 64 13.80 7.22 7.59
CA THR A 64 12.41 7.61 7.25
C THR A 64 11.73 8.43 8.37
N GLU A 65 12.52 9.17 9.15
CA GLU A 65 12.09 9.99 10.29
C GLU A 65 11.04 9.30 11.19
N SER A 66 9.82 9.83 11.24
CA SER A 66 8.70 9.34 12.05
C SER A 66 8.30 7.89 11.75
N VAL A 67 8.56 7.40 10.53
CA VAL A 67 8.19 6.05 10.10
C VAL A 67 9.32 5.04 10.36
N ALA A 68 10.48 5.49 10.85
CA ALA A 68 11.64 4.63 11.04
C ALA A 68 11.39 3.47 12.03
N GLY A 69 10.51 3.68 13.02
CA GLY A 69 10.09 2.62 13.94
C GLY A 69 9.29 1.52 13.23
N SER A 70 8.30 1.91 12.41
CA SER A 70 7.48 0.97 11.64
C SER A 70 8.28 0.21 10.60
N VAL A 71 9.25 0.85 9.94
CA VAL A 71 10.16 0.18 9.00
C VAL A 71 11.00 -0.88 9.72
N GLY A 72 11.55 -0.56 10.90
CA GLY A 72 12.28 -1.51 11.73
C GLY A 72 11.40 -2.68 12.19
N LEU A 73 10.15 -2.39 12.53
CA LEU A 73 9.15 -3.40 12.90
C LEU A 73 8.86 -4.36 11.73
N ILE A 74 8.57 -3.82 10.54
CA ILE A 74 8.33 -4.62 9.32
C ILE A 74 9.53 -5.52 9.03
N LYS A 75 10.75 -4.98 9.11
CA LYS A 75 11.97 -5.75 8.93
C LYS A 75 12.08 -6.88 9.96
N ALA A 76 11.83 -6.61 11.24
CA ALA A 76 11.88 -7.63 12.29
C ALA A 76 10.84 -8.73 12.08
N VAL A 77 9.60 -8.39 11.69
CA VAL A 77 8.56 -9.39 11.36
C VAL A 77 9.00 -10.26 10.18
N LEU A 78 9.52 -9.66 9.10
CA LEU A 78 10.01 -10.42 7.94
C LEU A 78 11.18 -11.34 8.29
N ILE A 79 12.07 -10.93 9.19
CA ILE A 79 13.17 -11.76 9.69
C ILE A 79 12.62 -12.99 10.43
N LEU A 80 11.63 -12.79 11.31
CA LEU A 80 11.00 -13.87 12.09
C LEU A 80 10.23 -14.85 11.19
N GLU A 81 9.50 -14.34 10.18
CA GLU A 81 8.76 -15.15 9.22
C GLU A 81 9.68 -15.96 8.29
N LYS A 82 10.73 -15.33 7.76
CA LYS A 82 11.65 -15.95 6.79
C LYS A 82 12.80 -16.72 7.43
N LYS A 83 12.99 -16.60 8.75
CA LYS A 83 14.11 -17.19 9.51
C LYS A 83 15.48 -16.78 8.94
N MET A 84 15.58 -15.57 8.43
CA MET A 84 16.77 -15.04 7.77
C MET A 84 17.01 -13.60 8.17
N ILE A 85 18.24 -13.30 8.59
CA ILE A 85 18.64 -11.97 9.04
C ILE A 85 19.45 -11.31 7.91
N PRO A 86 18.97 -10.19 7.34
CA PRO A 86 19.63 -9.50 6.25
C PRO A 86 20.89 -8.75 6.74
N PRO A 87 21.88 -8.54 5.85
CA PRO A 87 23.07 -7.76 6.16
C PRO A 87 22.78 -6.25 6.29
N ASN A 88 23.68 -5.53 6.96
CA ASN A 88 23.66 -4.07 6.99
C ASN A 88 24.41 -3.50 5.78
N ALA A 89 23.70 -2.81 4.88
CA ALA A 89 24.22 -2.46 3.54
C ALA A 89 25.45 -1.51 3.56
N MET A 90 25.51 -0.60 4.53
CA MET A 90 26.55 0.46 4.58
C MET A 90 27.66 0.19 5.61
N PHE A 91 27.71 -1.00 6.20
CA PHE A 91 28.68 -1.33 7.24
C PHE A 91 30.01 -1.81 6.64
N LYS A 92 31.04 -0.94 6.67
CA LYS A 92 32.38 -1.24 6.14
C LYS A 92 33.42 -1.46 7.26
N THR A 93 33.72 -0.40 8.00
CA THR A 93 34.76 -0.37 9.05
C THR A 93 34.13 -0.18 10.43
N MET A 94 34.71 -0.82 11.43
CA MET A 94 34.28 -0.70 12.82
C MET A 94 34.69 0.66 13.38
N ASN A 95 33.84 1.26 14.21
CA ASN A 95 34.17 2.50 14.91
C ASN A 95 35.10 2.18 16.09
N SER A 96 36.27 2.83 16.15
CA SER A 96 37.26 2.64 17.22
C SER A 96 36.74 2.99 18.60
N ASP A 97 35.71 3.83 18.68
CA ASP A 97 35.16 4.32 19.94
C ASP A 97 34.14 3.36 20.58
N ILE A 98 33.76 2.27 19.90
CA ILE A 98 32.75 1.32 20.37
C ILE A 98 33.37 -0.08 20.43
N PRO A 99 33.71 -0.61 21.62
CA PRO A 99 34.36 -1.91 21.77
C PRO A 99 33.34 -3.06 21.64
N LEU A 100 32.82 -3.23 20.42
CA LEU A 100 31.83 -4.23 20.02
C LEU A 100 32.28 -5.67 20.28
N GLU A 101 33.54 -5.99 19.97
CA GLU A 101 34.11 -7.33 20.18
C GLU A 101 34.21 -7.67 21.67
N ALA A 102 34.59 -6.70 22.50
CA ALA A 102 34.65 -6.88 23.96
C ALA A 102 33.26 -7.00 24.60
N TRP A 103 32.23 -6.42 23.97
CA TRP A 103 30.84 -6.50 24.41
C TRP A 103 30.10 -7.72 23.85
N GLY A 104 30.74 -8.51 22.98
CA GLY A 104 30.14 -9.68 22.37
C GLY A 104 28.91 -9.33 21.54
N ILE A 105 28.96 -8.26 20.75
CA ILE A 105 27.88 -7.83 19.83
C ILE A 105 28.37 -8.01 18.39
N GLU A 106 27.61 -8.74 17.57
CA GLU A 106 27.95 -8.96 16.15
C GLU A 106 27.04 -8.17 15.21
N VAL A 107 27.65 -7.37 14.33
CA VAL A 107 26.97 -6.61 13.29
C VAL A 107 27.10 -7.37 11.96
N LEU A 108 25.95 -7.72 11.37
CA LEU A 108 25.94 -8.64 10.23
C LEU A 108 26.38 -7.98 8.91
N LYS A 109 27.43 -8.54 8.30
CA LYS A 109 27.92 -8.18 6.95
C LYS A 109 27.33 -9.04 5.83
N ARG A 110 26.83 -10.23 6.17
CA ARG A 110 26.24 -11.20 5.24
C ARG A 110 24.91 -11.69 5.78
N MET A 111 24.08 -12.18 4.87
CA MET A 111 22.81 -12.79 5.22
C MET A 111 23.06 -14.08 6.01
N LEU A 112 22.41 -14.21 7.16
CA LEU A 112 22.55 -15.38 8.04
C LEU A 112 21.19 -16.01 8.28
N LYS A 113 21.16 -17.34 8.29
CA LYS A 113 19.99 -18.10 8.77
C LYS A 113 19.86 -17.88 10.29
N TRP A 114 18.63 -17.83 10.78
CA TRP A 114 18.37 -17.71 12.21
C TRP A 114 19.02 -18.87 12.99
N PRO A 115 19.71 -18.63 14.13
CA PRO A 115 20.38 -19.67 14.90
C PRO A 115 19.42 -20.79 15.34
N GLU A 116 19.80 -22.04 15.07
CA GLU A 116 19.04 -23.22 15.50
C GLU A 116 19.11 -23.35 17.03
N ASN A 117 17.98 -23.70 17.69
CA ASN A 117 17.81 -23.79 19.15
C ASN A 117 17.69 -22.47 19.94
N THR A 118 17.38 -21.34 19.29
CA THR A 118 17.02 -20.09 19.98
C THR A 118 15.55 -19.75 19.78
N ILE A 119 14.90 -19.21 20.82
CA ILE A 119 13.55 -18.63 20.67
C ILE A 119 13.64 -17.53 19.61
N ARG A 120 12.73 -17.53 18.65
CA ARG A 120 12.68 -16.51 17.62
C ARG A 120 12.16 -15.20 18.21
N ARG A 121 13.02 -14.49 18.94
CA ARG A 121 12.75 -13.21 19.60
C ARG A 121 13.59 -12.09 18.99
N ALA A 122 12.91 -11.04 18.54
CA ALA A 122 13.51 -9.81 18.02
C ALA A 122 13.13 -8.60 18.87
N SER A 123 14.08 -7.75 19.21
CA SER A 123 13.82 -6.45 19.87
C SER A 123 13.96 -5.32 18.84
N VAL A 124 12.99 -4.42 18.77
CA VAL A 124 12.99 -3.24 17.90
C VAL A 124 13.02 -1.98 18.74
N ASN A 125 14.04 -1.14 18.55
CA ASN A 125 14.15 0.13 19.27
C ASN A 125 13.95 1.33 18.32
N SER A 126 13.08 2.27 18.70
CA SER A 126 12.94 3.57 18.02
C SER A 126 13.14 4.74 18.98
N PHE A 127 13.86 5.78 18.54
CA PHE A 127 14.25 6.94 19.36
C PHE A 127 14.03 8.18 18.51
N GLY A 128 13.19 9.10 18.98
CA GLY A 128 13.00 10.41 18.38
C GLY A 128 14.07 11.38 18.85
N TYR A 129 14.37 12.39 18.03
CA TYR A 129 15.36 13.44 18.37
C TYR A 129 15.07 14.13 19.72
N GLY A 130 13.79 14.27 20.10
CA GLY A 130 13.38 14.82 21.39
C GLY A 130 13.58 13.89 22.60
N GLY A 131 14.18 12.71 22.43
CA GLY A 131 14.44 11.74 23.52
C GLY A 131 13.29 10.76 23.82
N THR A 132 12.22 10.78 23.02
CA THR A 132 11.12 9.81 23.13
C THR A 132 11.54 8.45 22.58
N ASN A 133 11.46 7.42 23.42
CA ASN A 133 11.95 6.08 23.10
C ASN A 133 10.80 5.05 23.14
N ALA A 134 10.71 4.22 22.10
CA ALA A 134 9.69 3.18 21.97
C ALA A 134 10.37 1.82 21.68
N PRO A 135 10.59 0.98 22.71
CA PRO A 135 11.04 -0.40 22.55
C PRO A 135 9.86 -1.34 22.29
N VAL A 136 10.00 -2.26 21.34
CA VAL A 136 9.02 -3.32 21.02
C VAL A 136 9.73 -4.65 21.00
N ILE A 137 9.15 -5.67 21.61
CA ILE A 137 9.67 -7.04 21.61
C ILE A 137 8.70 -7.90 20.80
N LEU A 138 9.24 -8.67 19.86
CA LEU A 138 8.49 -9.53 18.95
C LEU A 138 8.94 -10.98 19.11
N GLU A 139 8.01 -11.91 19.04
CA GLU A 139 8.23 -13.35 19.02
C GLU A 139 7.48 -14.00 17.86
N ALA A 140 8.00 -15.10 17.34
CA ALA A 140 7.31 -15.87 16.30
C ALA A 140 6.09 -16.61 16.87
N ALA A 141 4.95 -16.51 16.18
CA ALA A 141 3.71 -17.14 16.62
C ALA A 141 3.76 -18.67 16.59
N ASP A 142 4.51 -19.31 15.67
CA ASP A 142 4.57 -20.78 15.61
C ASP A 142 5.11 -21.37 16.91
N ASP A 143 6.10 -20.72 17.53
CA ASP A 143 6.72 -21.18 18.78
C ASP A 143 5.72 -21.11 19.96
N TYR A 144 4.70 -20.25 19.84
CA TYR A 144 3.58 -20.12 20.80
C TYR A 144 2.40 -21.05 20.47
N LEU A 145 2.11 -21.24 19.18
CA LEU A 145 0.98 -22.03 18.69
C LEU A 145 1.23 -23.54 18.74
N ASP A 146 2.47 -24.01 18.51
CA ASP A 146 2.81 -25.44 18.64
C ASP A 146 2.62 -25.94 20.08
N ASN A 147 2.83 -25.07 21.07
CA ASN A 147 2.57 -25.38 22.48
C ASN A 147 1.08 -25.40 22.86
N THR A 148 0.23 -24.64 22.15
CA THR A 148 -1.22 -24.57 22.44
C THR A 148 -2.05 -25.53 21.60
N MET A 149 -1.64 -25.87 20.37
CA MET A 149 -2.30 -26.89 19.55
C MET A 149 -2.13 -28.31 20.11
N ARG A 150 -1.02 -28.59 20.82
CA ARG A 150 -0.83 -29.86 21.55
C ARG A 150 -1.87 -30.13 22.63
N ILE A 151 -2.50 -29.09 23.16
CA ILE A 151 -3.55 -29.20 24.20
C ILE A 151 -4.94 -29.37 23.55
N ARG A 152 -5.15 -28.91 22.32
CA ARG A 152 -6.43 -29.05 21.59
C ARG A 152 -6.58 -30.40 20.89
N SER A 153 -5.49 -31.03 20.43
CA SER A 153 -5.57 -32.33 19.75
C SER A 153 -5.90 -33.52 20.67
N LEU A 154 -6.15 -33.28 21.95
CA LEU A 154 -6.59 -34.28 22.94
C LEU A 154 -8.11 -34.24 23.21
N CYS A 155 -8.85 -33.29 22.62
CA CYS A 155 -10.26 -33.06 22.98
C CYS A 155 -11.30 -33.27 21.86
N GLU A 156 -10.95 -33.76 20.67
CA GLU A 156 -11.95 -34.03 19.62
C GLU A 156 -11.74 -35.42 19.00
N ASP A 157 -12.08 -36.44 19.78
CA ASP A 157 -12.40 -37.81 19.33
C ASP A 157 -13.89 -38.04 19.62
N ILE A 158 -14.80 -37.53 18.78
CA ILE A 158 -16.20 -37.98 18.76
C ILE A 158 -16.76 -37.88 17.32
N GLY A 159 -17.01 -39.05 16.73
CA GLY A 159 -18.26 -39.28 16.01
C GLY A 159 -18.20 -39.36 14.49
N ASP A 160 -17.62 -40.43 13.97
CA ASP A 160 -18.05 -41.01 12.70
C ASP A 160 -19.57 -41.20 12.68
N SER A 161 -20.23 -40.71 11.62
CA SER A 161 -21.53 -41.26 11.22
C SER A 161 -21.62 -41.33 9.68
N PRO A 162 -21.82 -42.52 9.09
CA PRO A 162 -21.92 -42.72 7.67
C PRO A 162 -23.40 -42.80 7.25
N TRP A 163 -23.98 -41.71 6.74
CA TRP A 163 -25.33 -41.76 6.14
C TRP A 163 -25.45 -40.82 4.95
N TRP A 164 -25.05 -41.28 3.77
CA TRP A 164 -25.48 -40.70 2.51
C TRP A 164 -26.52 -41.61 1.86
N TRP A 165 -27.78 -41.22 1.96
CA TRP A 165 -28.86 -41.78 1.15
C TRP A 165 -28.92 -41.02 -0.19
N LEU A 166 -28.65 -41.73 -1.28
CA LEU A 166 -29.02 -41.33 -2.64
C LEU A 166 -29.83 -42.49 -3.22
N ALA A 167 -31.08 -42.58 -2.78
CA ALA A 167 -32.08 -43.45 -3.40
C ALA A 167 -32.68 -42.70 -4.60
N SER A 168 -32.06 -42.81 -5.77
CA SER A 168 -32.79 -42.68 -7.03
C SER A 168 -33.27 -44.08 -7.42
N THR A 169 -34.42 -44.48 -6.91
CA THR A 169 -35.07 -45.70 -7.37
C THR A 169 -35.73 -45.39 -8.72
N VAL A 170 -35.01 -45.63 -9.80
CA VAL A 170 -35.61 -45.79 -11.13
C VAL A 170 -36.09 -47.24 -11.18
N CYS A 171 -37.38 -47.46 -10.90
CA CYS A 171 -38.02 -48.75 -11.10
C CYS A 171 -38.70 -48.76 -12.48
N GLN A 172 -38.27 -49.70 -13.32
CA GLN A 172 -38.87 -50.04 -14.61
C GLN A 172 -40.13 -50.92 -14.41
N ALA A 173 -41.24 -50.55 -15.07
CA ALA A 173 -42.23 -51.50 -15.58
C ALA A 173 -43.14 -50.82 -16.62
N SER A 174 -43.32 -51.48 -17.76
CA SER A 174 -43.96 -51.02 -18.98
C SER A 174 -45.49 -51.20 -18.99
N HIS A 175 -46.23 -50.22 -19.51
CA HIS A 175 -47.61 -50.41 -20.00
C HIS A 175 -47.76 -49.80 -21.40
N SER A 176 -48.16 -50.64 -22.35
CA SER A 176 -48.00 -50.44 -23.80
C SER A 176 -49.10 -49.63 -24.50
N LYS A 177 -50.18 -49.22 -23.82
CA LYS A 177 -51.36 -48.64 -24.48
C LYS A 177 -51.33 -47.12 -24.62
N ASP A 178 -50.70 -46.38 -23.71
CA ASP A 178 -50.67 -44.92 -23.77
C ASP A 178 -49.59 -44.38 -24.72
N ASP A 179 -48.58 -45.20 -25.02
CA ASP A 179 -47.45 -44.80 -25.85
C ASP A 179 -47.83 -44.65 -27.34
N GLU A 180 -48.82 -45.42 -27.81
CA GLU A 180 -49.42 -45.25 -29.14
C GLU A 180 -50.23 -43.95 -29.25
N ALA A 181 -50.97 -43.59 -28.19
CA ALA A 181 -51.75 -42.35 -28.13
C ALA A 181 -50.83 -41.11 -28.11
N LEU A 182 -49.75 -41.16 -27.32
CA LEU A 182 -48.73 -40.11 -27.27
C LEU A 182 -48.01 -39.95 -28.62
N SER A 183 -47.69 -41.05 -29.30
CA SER A 183 -47.08 -41.03 -30.63
C SER A 183 -48.00 -40.38 -31.68
N ASN A 184 -49.32 -40.60 -31.58
CA ASN A 184 -50.30 -39.99 -32.48
C ASN A 184 -50.48 -38.48 -32.21
N ILE A 185 -50.47 -38.06 -30.94
CA ILE A 185 -50.48 -36.64 -30.55
C ILE A 185 -49.20 -35.95 -31.02
N GLN A 186 -48.04 -36.59 -30.85
CA GLN A 186 -46.76 -36.08 -31.32
C GLN A 186 -46.76 -35.80 -32.82
N ARG A 187 -47.31 -36.73 -33.62
CA ARG A 187 -47.48 -36.53 -35.07
C ARG A 187 -48.37 -35.33 -35.40
N ARG A 188 -49.51 -35.18 -34.72
CA ARG A 188 -50.42 -34.03 -34.91
C ARG A 188 -49.82 -32.69 -34.48
N LEU A 189 -48.95 -32.69 -33.47
CA LEU A 189 -48.22 -31.50 -33.03
C LEU A 189 -47.09 -31.14 -34.00
N ALA A 190 -46.41 -32.14 -34.57
CA ALA A 190 -45.43 -31.93 -35.62
C ALA A 190 -46.05 -31.33 -36.89
N GLU A 191 -47.25 -31.76 -37.28
CA GLU A 191 -48.02 -31.18 -38.39
C GLU A 191 -48.38 -29.69 -38.19
N ARG A 192 -48.42 -29.23 -36.94
CA ARG A 192 -48.76 -27.84 -36.56
C ARG A 192 -47.55 -26.98 -36.23
N ASP A 193 -46.34 -27.49 -36.47
CA ASP A 193 -45.07 -26.85 -36.10
C ASP A 193 -45.03 -26.39 -34.62
N ALA A 194 -45.70 -27.14 -33.75
CA ALA A 194 -45.74 -26.86 -32.32
C ALA A 194 -44.55 -27.51 -31.62
N PHE A 195 -43.86 -26.76 -30.74
CA PHE A 195 -42.76 -27.30 -29.95
C PHE A 195 -43.26 -28.44 -29.05
N HIS A 196 -42.67 -29.62 -29.24
CA HIS A 196 -42.98 -30.82 -28.47
C HIS A 196 -41.69 -31.60 -28.22
N ARG A 197 -41.59 -32.21 -27.03
CA ARG A 197 -40.47 -33.08 -26.67
C ARG A 197 -40.99 -34.19 -25.77
N LYS A 198 -40.85 -35.45 -26.20
CA LYS A 198 -41.16 -36.61 -25.36
C LYS A 198 -40.15 -36.67 -24.22
N LEU A 199 -40.65 -36.72 -22.99
CA LEU A 199 -39.81 -36.96 -21.81
C LEU A 199 -39.52 -38.46 -21.73
N ALA A 200 -38.28 -38.82 -21.38
CA ALA A 200 -37.87 -40.20 -21.18
C ALA A 200 -38.34 -40.68 -19.80
N VAL A 201 -39.65 -40.91 -19.68
CA VAL A 201 -40.29 -41.42 -18.48
C VAL A 201 -41.19 -42.58 -18.87
N ASP A 202 -41.07 -43.68 -18.13
CA ASP A 202 -41.85 -44.91 -18.39
C ASP A 202 -43.23 -44.89 -17.70
N VAL A 203 -43.50 -43.86 -16.89
CA VAL A 203 -44.69 -43.74 -16.05
C VAL A 203 -45.34 -42.37 -16.23
N ALA A 204 -46.66 -42.36 -16.38
CA ALA A 204 -47.48 -41.15 -16.46
C ALA A 204 -47.80 -40.62 -15.04
N TYR A 205 -46.88 -39.83 -14.47
CA TYR A 205 -47.11 -39.12 -13.22
C TYR A 205 -48.21 -38.05 -13.35
N HIS A 206 -48.86 -37.68 -12.25
CA HIS A 206 -49.96 -36.69 -12.21
C HIS A 206 -51.17 -37.08 -13.08
N SER A 207 -51.44 -38.38 -13.18
CA SER A 207 -52.55 -38.94 -13.95
C SER A 207 -53.36 -39.93 -13.09
N HIS A 208 -54.53 -40.32 -13.59
CA HIS A 208 -55.38 -41.33 -12.97
C HIS A 208 -54.66 -42.67 -12.70
N HIS A 209 -53.57 -42.99 -13.41
CA HIS A 209 -52.75 -44.18 -13.14
C HIS A 209 -52.11 -44.17 -11.74
N MET A 210 -51.83 -42.99 -11.18
CA MET A 210 -51.21 -42.85 -9.85
C MET A 210 -52.22 -43.09 -8.71
N GLU A 211 -53.52 -43.05 -8.98
CA GLU A 211 -54.56 -43.33 -7.97
C GLU A 211 -54.53 -44.81 -7.53
N LEU A 212 -54.13 -45.72 -8.44
CA LEU A 212 -54.07 -47.16 -8.18
C LEU A 212 -53.03 -47.54 -7.12
N ILE A 213 -51.97 -46.73 -6.98
CA ILE A 213 -50.87 -46.97 -6.03
C ILE A 213 -50.96 -46.08 -4.80
N LEU A 214 -51.93 -45.16 -4.75
CA LEU A 214 -52.00 -44.11 -3.74
C LEU A 214 -52.15 -44.68 -2.32
N GLU A 215 -53.02 -45.67 -2.12
CA GLU A 215 -53.22 -46.26 -0.79
C GLU A 215 -51.96 -46.95 -0.24
N GLU A 216 -51.25 -47.70 -1.07
CA GLU A 216 -50.04 -48.42 -0.69
C GLU A 216 -48.90 -47.44 -0.42
N TYR A 217 -48.77 -46.41 -1.27
CA TYR A 217 -47.83 -45.31 -1.09
C TYR A 217 -48.06 -44.55 0.23
N LEU A 218 -49.31 -44.18 0.53
CA LEU A 218 -49.65 -43.45 1.76
C LEU A 218 -49.32 -44.25 3.02
N ARG A 219 -49.60 -45.57 3.02
CA ARG A 219 -49.21 -46.45 4.14
C ARG A 219 -47.71 -46.51 4.32
N ALA A 220 -46.94 -46.54 3.23
CA ALA A 220 -45.48 -46.63 3.30
C ALA A 220 -44.81 -45.37 3.87
N ILE A 221 -45.39 -44.18 3.61
CA ILE A 221 -44.81 -42.90 4.05
C ILE A 221 -45.42 -42.34 5.34
N GLN A 222 -46.42 -43.01 5.93
CA GLN A 222 -47.15 -42.50 7.10
C GLN A 222 -46.25 -42.23 8.32
N ASP A 223 -45.17 -43.01 8.47
CA ASP A 223 -44.27 -42.95 9.62
C ASP A 223 -43.18 -41.87 9.46
N ILE A 224 -43.12 -41.20 8.31
CA ILE A 224 -42.14 -40.15 8.04
C ILE A 224 -42.52 -38.89 8.82
N LYS A 225 -41.68 -38.53 9.79
CA LYS A 225 -41.87 -37.34 10.62
C LYS A 225 -41.57 -36.07 9.84
N VAL A 226 -42.50 -35.13 9.92
CA VAL A 226 -42.36 -33.80 9.32
C VAL A 226 -41.42 -32.96 10.17
N SER A 227 -40.43 -32.33 9.53
CA SER A 227 -39.51 -31.39 10.20
C SER A 227 -40.03 -29.97 10.09
N GLN A 228 -39.80 -29.15 11.13
CA GLN A 228 -40.12 -27.73 11.05
C GLN A 228 -39.21 -27.05 10.04
N CYS A 229 -39.81 -26.31 9.10
CA CYS A 229 -39.05 -25.48 8.17
C CYS A 229 -38.46 -24.28 8.93
N GLY A 230 -37.22 -23.89 8.61
CA GLY A 230 -36.57 -22.76 9.26
C GLY A 230 -37.40 -21.48 9.12
N LYS A 231 -37.49 -20.66 10.17
CA LYS A 231 -38.34 -19.45 10.25
C LYS A 231 -38.15 -18.45 9.08
N HIS A 232 -37.02 -18.53 8.37
CA HIS A 232 -36.65 -17.62 7.29
C HIS A 232 -36.81 -18.22 5.88
N ILE A 233 -37.16 -19.50 5.75
CA ILE A 233 -37.35 -20.17 4.46
C ILE A 233 -38.83 -20.20 4.13
N LYS A 234 -39.21 -19.65 2.97
CA LYS A 234 -40.58 -19.70 2.45
C LYS A 234 -40.63 -20.73 1.33
N MET A 235 -41.51 -21.72 1.46
CA MET A 235 -41.79 -22.70 0.41
C MET A 235 -43.14 -22.37 -0.23
N VAL A 236 -43.18 -22.29 -1.57
CA VAL A 236 -44.43 -22.18 -2.33
C VAL A 236 -44.70 -23.53 -2.98
N SER A 237 -45.85 -24.13 -2.68
CA SER A 237 -46.20 -25.44 -3.24
C SER A 237 -46.57 -25.31 -4.71
N SER A 238 -45.99 -26.16 -5.54
CA SER A 238 -46.33 -26.30 -6.95
C SER A 238 -47.66 -27.03 -7.19
N VAL A 239 -48.29 -27.56 -6.15
CA VAL A 239 -49.57 -28.28 -6.26
C VAL A 239 -50.74 -27.37 -5.88
N THR A 240 -50.59 -26.63 -4.77
CA THR A 240 -51.65 -25.75 -4.26
C THR A 240 -51.50 -24.29 -4.72
N GLY A 241 -50.31 -23.90 -5.18
CA GLY A 241 -50.00 -22.54 -5.56
C GLY A 241 -49.79 -21.56 -4.40
N GLN A 242 -49.82 -22.03 -3.16
CA GLN A 242 -49.78 -21.21 -1.94
C GLN A 242 -48.47 -21.42 -1.16
N VAL A 243 -48.16 -20.49 -0.26
CA VAL A 243 -47.05 -20.64 0.70
C VAL A 243 -47.44 -21.70 1.72
N VAL A 244 -46.66 -22.78 1.82
CA VAL A 244 -46.94 -23.93 2.69
C VAL A 244 -45.98 -23.93 3.88
N ARG A 245 -46.49 -24.29 5.06
CA ARG A 245 -45.67 -24.46 6.27
C ARG A 245 -45.13 -25.88 6.34
N GLY A 246 -43.97 -26.06 6.98
CA GLY A 246 -43.34 -27.38 7.09
C GLY A 246 -44.30 -28.45 7.59
N GLU A 247 -45.09 -28.16 8.61
CA GLU A 247 -46.08 -29.06 9.25
C GLU A 247 -47.16 -29.60 8.30
N GLU A 248 -47.43 -28.91 7.19
CA GLU A 248 -48.44 -29.29 6.20
C GLU A 248 -47.90 -30.33 5.20
N LEU A 249 -46.58 -30.58 5.16
CA LEU A 249 -45.90 -31.54 4.27
C LEU A 249 -46.01 -32.99 4.76
N ASN A 250 -47.22 -33.42 5.10
CA ASN A 250 -47.52 -34.76 5.60
C ASN A 250 -47.76 -35.77 4.45
N ALA A 251 -47.98 -37.04 4.81
CA ALA A 251 -48.25 -38.11 3.86
C ALA A 251 -49.37 -37.76 2.85
N ALA A 252 -50.45 -37.11 3.30
CA ALA A 252 -51.56 -36.71 2.44
C ALA A 252 -51.14 -35.66 1.38
N TYR A 253 -50.29 -34.70 1.76
CA TYR A 253 -49.73 -33.73 0.83
C TYR A 253 -48.87 -34.41 -0.25
N TRP A 254 -48.00 -35.35 0.14
CA TRP A 254 -47.16 -36.09 -0.81
C TRP A 254 -47.98 -37.00 -1.74
N GLY A 255 -49.06 -37.58 -1.23
CA GLY A 255 -50.04 -38.29 -2.05
C GLY A 255 -50.72 -37.38 -3.08
N THR A 256 -51.06 -36.16 -2.67
CA THR A 256 -51.65 -35.15 -3.57
C THR A 256 -50.63 -34.69 -4.62
N ASN A 257 -49.37 -34.52 -4.24
CA ASN A 257 -48.29 -34.17 -5.17
C ASN A 257 -48.08 -35.23 -6.26
N LEU A 258 -48.34 -36.50 -5.98
CA LEU A 258 -48.22 -37.58 -6.96
C LEU A 258 -49.38 -37.61 -7.97
N THR A 259 -50.59 -37.23 -7.54
CA THR A 259 -51.83 -37.38 -8.32
C THR A 259 -52.28 -36.10 -9.01
N PHE A 260 -52.06 -34.92 -8.40
CA PHE A 260 -52.52 -33.64 -8.94
C PHE A 260 -51.50 -33.00 -9.89
N PRO A 261 -51.95 -32.17 -10.85
CA PRO A 261 -51.07 -31.47 -11.78
C PRO A 261 -50.17 -30.44 -11.09
N VAL A 262 -48.95 -30.28 -11.62
CA VAL A 262 -47.95 -29.33 -11.14
C VAL A 262 -48.13 -27.95 -11.79
N LEU A 263 -48.56 -26.97 -11.01
CA LEU A 263 -48.78 -25.56 -11.38
C LEU A 263 -47.48 -24.74 -11.42
N PHE A 264 -46.44 -25.24 -12.10
CA PHE A 264 -45.10 -24.64 -12.06
C PHE A 264 -45.02 -23.21 -12.60
N GLU A 265 -45.65 -22.93 -13.75
CA GLU A 265 -45.59 -21.61 -14.38
C GLU A 265 -46.34 -20.55 -13.57
N ASP A 266 -47.54 -20.87 -13.10
CA ASP A 266 -48.38 -19.96 -12.30
C ASP A 266 -47.70 -19.58 -10.99
N VAL A 267 -47.09 -20.56 -10.32
CA VAL A 267 -46.34 -20.34 -9.07
C VAL A 267 -45.13 -19.45 -9.30
N LEU A 268 -44.33 -19.69 -10.34
CA LEU A 268 -43.16 -18.86 -10.63
C LEU A 268 -43.53 -17.41 -10.97
N ILE A 269 -44.61 -17.21 -11.74
CA ILE A 269 -45.12 -15.88 -12.07
C ILE A 269 -45.50 -15.14 -10.79
N GLU A 270 -46.19 -15.80 -9.86
CA GLU A 270 -46.63 -15.19 -8.61
C GLU A 270 -45.44 -14.87 -7.67
N VAL A 271 -44.46 -15.77 -7.60
CA VAL A 271 -43.21 -15.53 -6.85
C VAL A 271 -42.46 -14.31 -7.42
N PHE A 272 -42.29 -14.24 -8.75
CA PHE A 272 -41.61 -13.10 -9.37
C PHE A 272 -42.37 -11.78 -9.18
N ARG A 273 -43.71 -11.80 -9.18
CA ARG A 273 -44.54 -10.62 -8.86
C ARG A 273 -44.37 -10.19 -7.40
N THR A 274 -44.45 -11.13 -6.46
CA THR A 274 -44.34 -10.85 -5.03
C THR A 274 -42.97 -10.28 -4.66
N VAL A 275 -41.90 -10.81 -5.26
CA VAL A 275 -40.54 -10.33 -5.03
C VAL A 275 -40.35 -8.93 -5.62
N ARG A 276 -40.93 -8.63 -6.79
CA ARG A 276 -40.87 -7.30 -7.42
C ARG A 276 -41.47 -6.20 -6.54
N VAL A 277 -42.57 -6.47 -5.85
CA VAL A 277 -43.25 -5.48 -4.97
C VAL A 277 -42.37 -5.10 -3.77
N ASN A 278 -41.54 -6.04 -3.29
CA ASN A 278 -40.70 -5.84 -2.10
C ASN A 278 -39.28 -5.31 -2.42
N GLN A 279 -38.89 -5.20 -3.69
CA GLN A 279 -37.59 -4.66 -4.05
C GLN A 279 -37.60 -3.13 -3.99
N LYS A 280 -36.92 -2.56 -2.98
CA LYS A 280 -36.33 -1.22 -3.10
C LYS A 280 -35.31 -1.24 -4.25
N GLN A 281 -35.27 -0.19 -5.06
CA GLN A 281 -34.35 -0.05 -6.21
C GLN A 281 -32.92 -0.53 -5.86
N GLY A 282 -32.48 -1.66 -6.43
CA GLY A 282 -31.06 -2.08 -6.38
C GLY A 282 -30.76 -3.57 -6.21
N ASN A 283 -31.65 -4.40 -5.66
CA ASN A 283 -31.34 -5.81 -5.41
C ASN A 283 -31.81 -6.73 -6.55
N SER A 284 -30.87 -7.42 -7.21
CA SER A 284 -31.19 -8.46 -8.20
C SER A 284 -31.55 -9.78 -7.52
N LEU A 285 -32.58 -10.47 -8.01
CA LEU A 285 -32.97 -11.81 -7.56
C LEU A 285 -32.13 -12.87 -8.29
N ALA A 286 -31.56 -13.82 -7.55
CA ALA A 286 -30.94 -15.01 -8.13
C ALA A 286 -31.89 -16.20 -8.05
N VAL A 287 -32.16 -16.83 -9.18
CA VAL A 287 -32.92 -18.08 -9.29
C VAL A 287 -31.92 -19.19 -9.55
N ILE A 288 -31.88 -20.17 -8.66
CA ILE A 288 -30.92 -21.29 -8.71
C ILE A 288 -31.71 -22.58 -8.96
N GLU A 289 -31.40 -23.26 -10.07
CA GLU A 289 -31.95 -24.59 -10.35
C GLU A 289 -31.07 -25.67 -9.73
N ILE A 290 -31.61 -26.33 -8.69
CA ILE A 290 -30.98 -27.46 -8.02
C ILE A 290 -31.44 -28.73 -8.74
N GLY A 291 -30.54 -29.32 -9.52
CA GLY A 291 -30.80 -30.55 -10.27
C GLY A 291 -29.56 -30.99 -11.05
N PRO A 292 -29.56 -32.22 -11.60
CA PRO A 292 -28.41 -32.79 -12.30
C PRO A 292 -28.11 -32.11 -13.66
N HIS A 293 -29.11 -31.45 -14.25
CA HIS A 293 -29.00 -30.67 -15.49
C HIS A 293 -30.13 -29.65 -15.56
N SER A 294 -30.07 -28.74 -16.54
CA SER A 294 -31.11 -27.73 -16.79
C SER A 294 -32.37 -28.37 -17.41
N ALA A 295 -33.27 -28.87 -16.56
CA ALA A 295 -34.56 -29.42 -16.98
C ALA A 295 -35.60 -28.32 -17.20
N VAL A 296 -35.63 -27.29 -16.34
CA VAL A 296 -36.65 -26.23 -16.36
C VAL A 296 -36.12 -24.84 -16.77
N GLY A 297 -34.80 -24.68 -16.87
CA GLY A 297 -34.16 -23.41 -17.23
C GLY A 297 -34.68 -22.73 -18.49
N GLY A 298 -35.07 -23.48 -19.52
CA GLY A 298 -35.67 -22.93 -20.74
C GLY A 298 -36.99 -22.20 -20.47
N ARG A 299 -37.88 -22.81 -19.66
CA ARG A 299 -39.17 -22.24 -19.27
C ARG A 299 -38.99 -21.04 -18.35
N ILE A 300 -38.10 -21.14 -17.36
CA ILE A 300 -37.78 -20.03 -16.45
C ILE A 300 -37.30 -18.80 -17.23
N LYS A 301 -36.39 -18.97 -18.19
CA LYS A 301 -35.91 -17.87 -19.05
C LYS A 301 -37.02 -17.26 -19.91
N GLN A 302 -37.95 -18.07 -20.42
CA GLN A 302 -39.12 -17.59 -21.16
C GLN A 302 -40.06 -16.76 -20.26
N ILE A 303 -40.32 -17.20 -19.03
CA ILE A 303 -41.13 -16.46 -18.04
C ILE A 303 -40.47 -15.14 -17.66
N ILE A 304 -39.15 -15.13 -17.42
CA ILE A 304 -38.40 -13.89 -17.12
C ILE A 304 -38.52 -12.91 -18.29
N LYS A 305 -38.43 -13.41 -19.53
CA LYS A 305 -38.56 -12.60 -20.75
C LYS A 305 -39.97 -12.04 -20.92
N SER A 306 -41.01 -12.86 -20.70
CA SER A 306 -42.41 -12.43 -20.83
C SER A 306 -42.79 -11.37 -19.79
N LEU A 307 -42.25 -11.48 -18.57
CA LEU A 307 -42.44 -10.50 -17.50
C LEU A 307 -41.55 -9.25 -17.62
N LYS A 308 -40.66 -9.18 -18.63
CA LYS A 308 -39.68 -8.10 -18.85
C LYS A 308 -38.72 -7.88 -17.65
N LEU A 309 -38.26 -8.97 -17.03
CA LEU A 309 -37.44 -8.95 -15.80
C LEU A 309 -35.96 -9.27 -16.03
N SER A 310 -35.48 -9.26 -17.28
CA SER A 310 -34.11 -9.70 -17.64
C SER A 310 -32.96 -8.93 -16.99
N GLY A 311 -33.20 -7.71 -16.49
CA GLY A 311 -32.20 -6.91 -15.77
C GLY A 311 -32.20 -7.10 -14.25
N SER A 312 -33.28 -7.65 -13.69
CA SER A 312 -33.49 -7.76 -12.23
C SER A 312 -33.41 -9.21 -11.73
N ILE A 313 -33.59 -10.20 -12.61
CA ILE A 313 -33.54 -11.62 -12.26
C ILE A 313 -32.41 -12.30 -13.03
N THR A 314 -31.54 -13.00 -12.30
CA THR A 314 -30.49 -13.84 -12.88
C THR A 314 -30.83 -15.31 -12.65
N TYR A 315 -30.68 -16.13 -13.68
CA TYR A 315 -30.87 -17.57 -13.62
C TYR A 315 -29.51 -18.28 -13.60
N HIS A 316 -29.37 -19.25 -12.70
CA HIS A 316 -28.16 -20.03 -12.47
C HIS A 316 -28.48 -21.51 -12.34
N LEU A 317 -27.53 -22.35 -12.74
CA LEU A 317 -27.63 -23.81 -12.69
C LEU A 317 -26.54 -24.35 -11.76
N VAL A 318 -26.88 -25.32 -10.89
CA VAL A 318 -25.90 -25.93 -9.98
C VAL A 318 -25.03 -26.98 -10.69
N LEU A 319 -25.67 -27.91 -11.42
CA LEU A 319 -24.98 -29.00 -12.11
C LEU A 319 -25.32 -29.00 -13.60
N SER A 320 -24.31 -29.26 -14.42
CA SER A 320 -24.45 -29.40 -15.87
C SER A 320 -23.97 -30.78 -16.30
N GLN A 321 -24.68 -31.38 -17.27
CA GLN A 321 -24.36 -32.70 -17.76
C GLN A 321 -22.95 -32.74 -18.37
N GLY A 322 -22.15 -33.74 -17.97
CA GLY A 322 -20.79 -33.95 -18.48
C GLY A 322 -19.74 -32.95 -17.95
N GLN A 323 -20.06 -32.18 -16.92
CA GLN A 323 -19.12 -31.27 -16.24
C GLN A 323 -18.79 -31.77 -14.83
N ASP A 324 -17.62 -31.39 -14.33
CA ASP A 324 -17.21 -31.67 -12.96
C ASP A 324 -18.08 -30.89 -11.96
N THR A 325 -18.80 -31.62 -11.12
CA THR A 325 -19.74 -31.09 -10.13
C THR A 325 -19.08 -30.14 -9.12
N SER A 326 -17.82 -30.37 -8.77
CA SER A 326 -17.08 -29.51 -7.85
C SER A 326 -16.83 -28.14 -8.48
N ARG A 327 -16.42 -28.12 -9.74
CA ARG A 327 -16.15 -26.89 -10.50
C ARG A 327 -17.40 -26.08 -10.76
N THR A 328 -18.51 -26.72 -11.13
CA THR A 328 -19.77 -25.99 -11.38
C THR A 328 -20.33 -25.38 -10.09
N THR A 329 -20.22 -26.09 -8.96
CA THR A 329 -20.70 -25.60 -7.66
C THR A 329 -19.84 -24.46 -7.13
N VAL A 330 -18.52 -24.59 -7.18
CA VAL A 330 -17.59 -23.49 -6.78
C VAL A 330 -17.71 -22.30 -7.73
N GLY A 331 -17.89 -22.55 -9.03
CA GLY A 331 -18.16 -21.51 -10.03
C GLY A 331 -19.45 -20.74 -9.74
N LEU A 332 -20.53 -21.44 -9.38
CA LEU A 332 -21.80 -20.83 -8.97
C LEU A 332 -21.61 -19.94 -7.72
N ALA A 333 -20.86 -20.41 -6.72
CA ALA A 333 -20.55 -19.62 -5.54
C ALA A 333 -19.78 -18.34 -5.92
N GLY A 334 -18.79 -18.43 -6.80
CA GLY A 334 -18.06 -17.27 -7.32
C GLY A 334 -18.97 -16.29 -8.06
N ASP A 335 -19.85 -16.79 -8.93
CA ASP A 335 -20.78 -15.96 -9.70
C ASP A 335 -21.79 -15.23 -8.80
N LEU A 336 -22.35 -15.91 -7.81
CA LEU A 336 -23.26 -15.31 -6.84
C LEU A 336 -22.55 -14.25 -5.98
N PHE A 337 -21.31 -14.52 -5.55
CA PHE A 337 -20.50 -13.56 -4.80
C PHE A 337 -20.18 -12.32 -5.63
N SER A 338 -19.81 -12.47 -6.91
CA SER A 338 -19.54 -11.34 -7.82
C SER A 338 -20.76 -10.45 -8.03
N LYS A 339 -21.97 -11.01 -7.87
CA LYS A 339 -23.25 -10.31 -7.95
C LYS A 339 -23.71 -9.71 -6.61
N GLY A 340 -22.91 -9.85 -5.55
CA GLY A 340 -23.16 -9.27 -4.23
C GLY A 340 -23.86 -10.17 -3.22
N ALA A 341 -24.00 -11.48 -3.51
CA ALA A 341 -24.52 -12.42 -2.52
C ALA A 341 -23.49 -12.67 -1.40
N THR A 342 -23.97 -12.72 -0.17
CA THR A 342 -23.13 -13.09 0.99
C THR A 342 -22.99 -14.61 1.04
N ILE A 343 -21.80 -15.11 0.72
CA ILE A 343 -21.48 -16.54 0.70
C ILE A 343 -20.34 -16.80 1.67
N ASP A 344 -20.49 -17.82 2.50
CA ASP A 344 -19.41 -18.26 3.37
C ASP A 344 -18.49 -19.22 2.62
N PHE A 345 -17.39 -18.69 2.07
CA PHE A 345 -16.39 -19.49 1.38
C PHE A 345 -15.62 -20.44 2.31
N ARG A 346 -15.77 -20.34 3.63
CA ARG A 346 -15.17 -21.32 4.55
C ARG A 346 -15.87 -22.67 4.40
N GLU A 347 -17.20 -22.67 4.49
CA GLU A 347 -18.04 -23.86 4.29
C GLU A 347 -17.90 -24.44 2.88
N VAL A 348 -17.71 -23.59 1.87
CA VAL A 348 -17.52 -24.05 0.47
C VAL A 348 -16.17 -24.74 0.26
N ASN A 349 -15.10 -24.26 0.91
CA ASN A 349 -13.74 -24.76 0.67
C ASN A 349 -13.28 -25.82 1.69
N ASP A 350 -13.92 -25.92 2.85
CA ASP A 350 -13.48 -26.74 3.99
C ASP A 350 -14.70 -27.43 4.63
N LEU A 351 -15.32 -28.36 3.88
CA LEU A 351 -16.53 -29.09 4.28
C LEU A 351 -16.33 -29.90 5.58
N ASP A 352 -15.11 -30.40 5.80
CA ASP A 352 -14.77 -31.28 6.93
C ASP A 352 -14.01 -30.54 8.05
N GLY A 353 -13.74 -29.24 7.90
CA GLY A 353 -12.99 -28.43 8.88
C GLY A 353 -11.52 -28.84 9.07
N SER A 354 -11.02 -29.78 8.28
CA SER A 354 -9.72 -30.43 8.44
C SER A 354 -8.59 -29.76 7.62
N ALA A 355 -8.93 -28.79 6.77
CA ALA A 355 -7.95 -28.18 5.90
C ALA A 355 -6.93 -27.33 6.68
N ARG A 356 -5.63 -27.63 6.52
CA ARG A 356 -4.54 -26.82 7.09
C ARG A 356 -4.54 -25.44 6.43
N LYS A 357 -5.02 -24.43 7.14
CA LYS A 357 -5.11 -23.03 6.66
C LYS A 357 -3.71 -22.43 6.54
N ARG A 358 -3.24 -22.18 5.32
CA ARG A 358 -2.02 -21.43 5.04
C ARG A 358 -2.40 -20.02 4.62
N LEU A 359 -1.92 -19.02 5.36
CA LEU A 359 -2.08 -17.63 4.95
C LEU A 359 -1.30 -17.39 3.65
N LEU A 360 -1.99 -16.90 2.63
CA LEU A 360 -1.38 -16.46 1.37
C LEU A 360 -0.81 -15.06 1.59
N THR A 361 0.52 -14.94 1.62
CA THR A 361 1.23 -13.67 1.86
C THR A 361 1.71 -12.98 0.58
N ASN A 362 1.48 -13.59 -0.59
CA ASN A 362 2.07 -13.17 -1.87
C ASN A 362 1.03 -12.83 -2.95
N LEU A 363 -0.16 -12.39 -2.55
CA LEU A 363 -1.15 -11.88 -3.48
C LEU A 363 -0.74 -10.48 -3.97
N PRO A 364 -1.03 -10.11 -5.23
CA PRO A 364 -0.79 -8.76 -5.71
C PRO A 364 -1.55 -7.76 -4.85
N THR A 365 -0.87 -6.67 -4.49
CA THR A 365 -1.52 -5.56 -3.77
C THR A 365 -2.55 -4.90 -4.67
N TYR A 366 -3.45 -4.13 -4.06
CA TYR A 366 -4.39 -3.31 -4.80
C TYR A 366 -3.67 -2.40 -5.79
N ASN A 367 -4.04 -2.48 -7.07
CA ASN A 367 -3.48 -1.64 -8.11
C ASN A 367 -4.15 -0.27 -8.08
N TRP A 368 -3.45 0.69 -7.48
CA TRP A 368 -3.91 2.08 -7.45
C TRP A 368 -4.01 2.66 -8.86
N HIS A 369 -5.07 3.42 -9.12
CA HIS A 369 -5.30 4.09 -10.40
C HIS A 369 -4.44 5.36 -10.49
N HIS A 370 -3.18 5.24 -10.94
CA HIS A 370 -2.25 6.36 -11.09
C HIS A 370 -2.51 7.26 -12.32
N LYS A 371 -3.71 7.26 -12.89
CA LYS A 371 -4.06 8.10 -14.06
C LYS A 371 -4.19 9.58 -13.71
N THR A 372 -4.70 9.88 -12.52
CA THR A 372 -4.87 11.25 -12.04
C THR A 372 -3.83 11.54 -10.97
N THR A 373 -3.01 12.56 -11.20
CA THR A 373 -2.04 13.05 -10.21
C THR A 373 -2.69 14.13 -9.37
N HIS A 374 -2.94 13.84 -8.10
CA HIS A 374 -3.38 14.84 -7.13
C HIS A 374 -2.16 15.37 -6.39
N TRP A 375 -1.58 16.45 -6.90
CA TRP A 375 -0.39 17.05 -6.32
C TRP A 375 -0.56 18.55 -6.21
N VAL A 376 -0.43 19.08 -4.99
CA VAL A 376 -0.48 20.51 -4.72
C VAL A 376 0.90 20.91 -4.25
N GLU A 377 1.60 21.68 -5.07
CA GLU A 377 2.89 22.23 -4.71
C GLU A 377 2.87 23.75 -4.89
N SER A 378 3.41 24.44 -3.89
CA SER A 378 3.59 25.88 -3.98
C SER A 378 4.67 26.25 -4.99
N ARG A 379 4.51 27.40 -5.65
CA ARG A 379 5.56 28.01 -6.49
C ARG A 379 6.91 28.08 -5.75
N ARG A 380 6.88 28.32 -4.43
CA ARG A 380 8.06 28.39 -3.54
C ARG A 380 8.86 27.08 -3.57
N SER A 381 8.18 25.94 -3.45
CA SER A 381 8.80 24.61 -3.47
C SER A 381 9.31 24.24 -4.86
N ILE A 382 8.55 24.59 -5.92
CA ILE A 382 8.99 24.43 -7.32
C ILE A 382 10.31 25.17 -7.55
N GLN A 383 10.36 26.46 -7.23
CA GLN A 383 11.55 27.30 -7.41
C GLN A 383 12.76 26.79 -6.61
N TYR A 384 12.53 26.26 -5.41
CA TYR A 384 13.61 25.67 -4.61
C TYR A 384 14.15 24.35 -5.21
N ARG A 385 13.27 23.43 -5.63
CA ARG A 385 13.67 22.15 -6.25
C ARG A 385 14.31 22.34 -7.63
N HIS A 386 13.77 23.25 -8.42
CA HIS A 386 14.16 23.50 -9.81
C HIS A 386 15.00 24.77 -9.96
N ARG A 387 15.80 25.12 -8.94
CA ARG A 387 16.72 26.26 -9.02
C ARG A 387 17.69 26.08 -10.20
N THR A 388 17.79 27.11 -11.05
CA THR A 388 18.72 27.12 -12.19
C THR A 388 20.17 27.17 -11.75
N PHE A 389 20.44 27.93 -10.67
CA PHE A 389 21.78 28.13 -10.13
C PHE A 389 21.87 27.59 -8.69
N PRO A 390 23.03 27.03 -8.28
CA PRO A 390 23.28 26.68 -6.89
C PRO A 390 23.33 27.93 -5.99
N LYS A 391 23.32 27.74 -4.66
CA LYS A 391 23.56 28.83 -3.70
C LYS A 391 24.90 29.48 -4.03
N HIS A 392 24.90 30.77 -4.31
CA HIS A 392 26.10 31.56 -4.56
C HIS A 392 26.64 32.13 -3.24
N ASP A 393 27.96 32.21 -3.09
CA ASP A 393 28.61 32.64 -1.84
C ASP A 393 28.30 34.08 -1.45
N LEU A 394 28.27 35.01 -2.41
CA LEU A 394 27.90 36.42 -2.17
C LEU A 394 26.39 36.72 -2.27
N LEU A 395 25.73 36.22 -3.33
CA LEU A 395 24.32 36.51 -3.60
C LEU A 395 23.34 35.63 -2.82
N GLY A 396 23.78 34.45 -2.35
CA GLY A 396 22.91 33.46 -1.73
C GLY A 396 21.98 32.80 -2.73
N VAL A 397 20.68 32.84 -2.44
CA VAL A 397 19.63 32.21 -3.26
C VAL A 397 18.60 33.25 -3.69
N PRO A 398 17.95 33.08 -4.86
CA PRO A 398 16.81 33.90 -5.22
C PRO A 398 15.76 33.91 -4.11
N SER A 399 15.26 35.10 -3.79
CA SER A 399 14.18 35.28 -2.84
C SER A 399 12.92 34.61 -3.35
N ILE A 400 12.07 34.20 -2.42
CA ILE A 400 10.83 33.51 -2.75
C ILE A 400 9.85 34.43 -3.50
N ASP A 401 9.95 35.73 -3.26
CA ASP A 401 9.10 36.73 -3.89
C ASP A 401 9.78 37.35 -5.13
N SER A 402 10.89 36.75 -5.59
CA SER A 402 11.62 37.18 -6.79
C SER A 402 10.77 36.97 -8.04
N ILE A 403 10.70 38.01 -8.87
CA ILE A 403 10.02 37.99 -10.16
C ILE A 403 11.03 38.28 -11.29
N PRO A 404 10.81 37.80 -12.53
CA PRO A 404 11.76 38.01 -13.63
C PRO A 404 12.04 39.49 -13.96
N THR A 405 11.12 40.41 -13.66
CA THR A 405 11.28 41.85 -13.90
C THR A 405 12.00 42.59 -12.77
N GLU A 406 12.01 42.01 -11.57
CA GLU A 406 12.64 42.54 -10.36
C GLU A 406 13.27 41.37 -9.59
N PRO A 407 14.37 40.83 -10.12
CA PRO A 407 15.00 39.66 -9.52
C PRO A 407 15.62 40.07 -8.19
N THR A 408 15.29 39.30 -7.15
CA THR A 408 15.73 39.58 -5.79
C THR A 408 16.46 38.36 -5.26
N TRP A 409 17.61 38.57 -4.64
CA TRP A 409 18.36 37.53 -3.95
C TRP A 409 18.40 37.80 -2.45
N ARG A 410 18.43 36.73 -1.66
CA ARG A 410 18.54 36.81 -0.21
C ARG A 410 19.70 35.96 0.27
N HIS A 411 20.54 36.58 1.10
CA HIS A 411 21.67 35.92 1.71
C HIS A 411 21.91 36.41 3.14
N TYR A 412 22.46 35.51 3.97
CA TYR A 412 22.93 35.83 5.30
C TYR A 412 24.46 35.72 5.30
N LEU A 413 25.13 36.85 5.17
CA LEU A 413 26.59 36.90 5.20
C LEU A 413 27.08 36.62 6.62
N ARG A 414 27.81 35.52 6.79
CA ARG A 414 28.42 35.13 8.07
C ARG A 414 29.91 34.94 7.86
N VAL A 415 30.70 35.52 8.75
CA VAL A 415 32.17 35.40 8.74
C VAL A 415 32.63 33.93 8.87
N GLY A 416 31.83 33.07 9.50
CA GLY A 416 32.10 31.63 9.55
C GLY A 416 31.89 30.88 8.22
N GLU A 417 30.98 31.35 7.37
CA GLU A 417 30.75 30.78 6.03
C GLU A 417 31.70 31.38 4.98
N LEU A 418 32.10 32.63 5.17
CA LEU A 418 33.02 33.36 4.28
C LEU A 418 34.27 33.84 5.06
N PRO A 419 35.26 32.95 5.30
CA PRO A 419 36.42 33.29 6.11
C PRO A 419 37.26 34.45 5.56
N TRP A 420 37.24 34.64 4.23
CA TRP A 420 37.97 35.73 3.57
C TRP A 420 37.48 37.11 3.99
N LEU A 421 36.22 37.27 4.41
CA LEU A 421 35.69 38.56 4.87
C LEU A 421 36.47 39.13 6.08
N LYS A 422 37.05 38.25 6.93
CA LYS A 422 37.92 38.68 8.04
C LYS A 422 39.08 39.56 7.57
N GLY A 423 39.50 39.38 6.32
CA GLY A 423 40.59 40.10 5.70
C GLY A 423 40.31 41.57 5.43
N HIS A 424 39.06 42.02 5.48
CA HIS A 424 38.68 43.41 5.24
C HIS A 424 38.21 44.06 6.54
N CYS A 425 39.15 44.67 7.27
CA CYS A 425 38.90 45.29 8.57
C CYS A 425 39.15 46.81 8.50
N ILE A 426 38.20 47.59 9.00
CA ILE A 426 38.30 49.06 9.08
C ILE A 426 37.93 49.48 10.50
N GLY A 427 38.81 50.22 11.17
CA GLY A 427 38.61 50.66 12.55
C GLY A 427 38.50 49.50 13.56
N GLY A 428 39.14 48.36 13.28
CA GLY A 428 39.07 47.16 14.12
C GLY A 428 37.79 46.32 13.96
N GLN A 429 36.89 46.69 13.03
CA GLN A 429 35.69 45.93 12.72
C GLN A 429 35.76 45.31 11.32
N THR A 430 35.26 44.08 11.18
CA THR A 430 35.10 43.46 9.85
C THR A 430 33.96 44.14 9.11
N VAL A 431 34.30 44.88 8.05
CA VAL A 431 33.35 45.61 7.21
C VAL A 431 33.22 44.89 5.89
N PHE A 432 32.02 44.82 5.32
CA PHE A 432 31.85 44.23 3.99
C PHE A 432 32.49 45.14 2.92
N PRO A 433 33.36 44.62 2.04
CA PRO A 433 34.07 45.45 1.06
C PRO A 433 33.11 46.04 0.03
N ALA A 434 33.33 47.31 -0.34
CA ALA A 434 32.56 47.95 -1.40
C ALA A 434 32.69 47.21 -2.74
N ALA A 435 33.88 46.68 -3.05
CA ALA A 435 34.10 45.81 -4.20
C ALA A 435 33.20 44.56 -4.18
N GLY A 436 32.86 44.04 -3.00
CA GLY A 436 31.93 42.93 -2.84
C GLY A 436 30.51 43.28 -3.31
N TYR A 437 30.04 44.51 -3.07
CA TYR A 437 28.75 44.97 -3.60
C TYR A 437 28.74 45.00 -5.12
N ILE A 438 29.84 45.44 -5.74
CA ILE A 438 30.00 45.44 -7.20
C ILE A 438 29.99 44.01 -7.73
N THR A 439 30.73 43.09 -7.10
CA THR A 439 30.74 41.68 -7.50
C THR A 439 29.37 41.02 -7.36
N MET A 440 28.60 41.36 -6.31
CA MET A 440 27.21 40.90 -6.18
C MET A 440 26.37 41.33 -7.38
N VAL A 441 26.43 42.60 -7.77
CA VAL A 441 25.68 43.14 -8.91
C VAL A 441 26.09 42.44 -10.21
N LEU A 442 27.40 42.26 -10.46
CA LEU A 442 27.90 41.58 -11.65
C LEU A 442 27.43 40.12 -11.74
N GLU A 443 27.50 39.37 -10.63
CA GLU A 443 27.03 37.98 -10.62
C GLU A 443 25.50 37.88 -10.72
N ALA A 444 24.76 38.85 -10.19
CA ALA A 444 23.31 38.91 -10.33
C ALA A 444 22.91 39.12 -11.79
N LEU A 445 23.57 40.06 -12.48
CA LEU A 445 23.36 40.32 -13.90
C LEU A 445 23.75 39.13 -14.76
N LYS A 446 24.86 38.46 -14.44
CA LYS A 446 25.27 37.24 -15.14
C LYS A 446 24.23 36.13 -15.02
N GLN A 447 23.64 35.93 -13.83
CA GLN A 447 22.53 34.97 -13.67
C GLN A 447 21.29 35.37 -14.48
N GLN A 448 21.00 36.67 -14.61
CA GLN A 448 19.87 37.16 -15.42
C GLN A 448 20.12 36.98 -16.92
N VAL A 449 21.29 37.37 -17.44
CA VAL A 449 21.64 37.22 -18.86
C VAL A 449 21.62 35.75 -19.30
N LEU A 450 21.99 34.84 -18.39
CA LEU A 450 21.93 33.39 -18.64
C LEU A 450 20.52 32.80 -18.53
N THR A 451 19.53 33.56 -18.06
CA THR A 451 18.14 33.10 -17.91
C THR A 451 17.30 33.50 -19.13
N PRO A 452 16.62 32.55 -19.81
CA PRO A 452 15.90 32.82 -21.08
C PRO A 452 14.77 33.85 -21.00
N GLU A 453 14.21 34.09 -19.81
CA GLU A 453 13.06 34.97 -19.57
C GLU A 453 13.44 36.40 -19.17
N SER A 454 14.75 36.73 -19.19
CA SER A 454 15.24 38.03 -18.72
C SER A 454 15.00 39.14 -19.74
N SER A 455 14.50 40.29 -19.26
CA SER A 455 14.52 41.55 -19.99
C SER A 455 15.97 41.96 -20.33
N ALA A 456 16.19 42.41 -21.57
CA ALA A 456 17.51 42.78 -22.07
C ALA A 456 18.03 44.14 -21.55
N SER A 457 17.18 44.91 -20.84
CA SER A 457 17.58 46.20 -20.26
C SER A 457 17.30 46.24 -18.76
N TRP A 458 18.37 46.21 -18.00
CA TRP A 458 18.39 46.56 -16.58
C TRP A 458 18.75 48.04 -16.47
N LYS A 459 18.20 48.74 -15.48
CA LYS A 459 18.44 50.18 -15.29
C LYS A 459 19.04 50.50 -13.94
N GLU A 460 18.61 49.80 -12.90
CA GLU A 460 18.93 50.15 -11.51
C GLU A 460 19.12 48.90 -10.67
N PHE A 461 20.06 48.93 -9.72
CA PHE A 461 20.17 47.95 -8.64
C PHE A 461 20.07 48.64 -7.28
N ARG A 462 19.55 47.90 -6.30
CA ARG A 462 19.51 48.30 -4.89
C ARG A 462 20.00 47.16 -4.02
N ILE A 463 20.87 47.48 -3.07
CA ILE A 463 21.37 46.54 -2.06
C ILE A 463 20.89 47.04 -0.71
N LEU A 464 20.04 46.24 -0.09
CA LEU A 464 19.40 46.52 1.18
C LEU A 464 19.89 45.51 2.21
N SER A 465 20.16 45.94 3.44
CA SER A 465 20.16 45.04 4.58
C SER A 465 18.85 45.20 5.34
N VAL A 466 18.30 44.07 5.76
CA VAL A 466 17.08 44.03 6.58
C VAL A 466 17.49 43.46 7.93
N PRO A 467 17.66 44.30 8.97
CA PRO A 467 17.86 43.84 10.32
C PRO A 467 16.60 43.12 10.83
N VAL A 468 16.75 42.36 11.92
CA VAL A 468 15.65 41.61 12.54
C VAL A 468 14.46 42.49 12.93
N ASN A 469 14.71 43.79 13.14
CA ASN A 469 13.71 44.80 13.53
C ASN A 469 12.84 45.29 12.35
N GLY A 470 13.10 44.84 11.12
CA GLY A 470 12.25 45.07 9.95
C GLY A 470 12.51 46.35 9.15
N GLU A 471 13.26 47.32 9.70
CA GLU A 471 13.62 48.54 8.97
C GLU A 471 14.76 48.30 7.98
N SER A 472 14.46 48.25 6.69
CA SER A 472 15.49 48.08 5.65
C SER A 472 16.42 49.29 5.56
N THR A 473 17.73 49.07 5.63
CA THR A 473 18.75 50.10 5.37
C THR A 473 19.37 49.88 3.99
N GLU A 474 19.41 50.93 3.18
CA GLU A 474 20.03 50.90 1.85
C GLU A 474 21.54 51.13 1.97
N HIS A 475 22.33 50.16 1.52
CA HIS A 475 23.78 50.25 1.53
C HIS A 475 24.35 50.77 0.22
N SER A 476 23.73 50.42 -0.91
CA SER A 476 24.21 50.81 -2.22
C SER A 476 23.06 50.86 -3.22
N ARG A 477 23.10 51.88 -4.07
CA ARG A 477 22.23 52.04 -5.23
C ARG A 477 23.05 52.53 -6.40
N GLY A 478 22.73 52.06 -7.59
CA GLY A 478 23.40 52.51 -8.80
C GLY A 478 22.64 52.13 -10.05
N LEU A 479 23.07 52.72 -11.16
CA LEU A 479 22.57 52.39 -12.48
C LEU A 479 23.49 51.34 -13.11
N VAL A 480 22.90 50.37 -13.80
CA VAL A 480 23.67 49.40 -14.56
C VAL A 480 23.08 49.27 -15.94
N THR A 481 23.95 49.30 -16.94
CA THR A 481 23.63 49.03 -18.34
C THR A 481 24.39 47.78 -18.76
N VAL A 482 23.67 46.80 -19.28
CA VAL A 482 24.26 45.61 -19.88
C VAL A 482 24.13 45.75 -21.40
N SER A 483 25.23 45.97 -22.10
CA SER A 483 25.28 45.77 -23.55
C SER A 483 25.42 44.27 -23.78
N ASN A 484 24.50 43.68 -24.55
CA ASN A 484 24.52 42.25 -24.85
C ASN A 484 25.14 42.05 -26.23
N PRO A 485 26.48 41.90 -26.38
CA PRO A 485 27.02 41.36 -27.61
C PRO A 485 26.50 39.92 -27.72
N SER A 486 25.98 39.56 -28.88
CA SER A 486 25.52 38.20 -29.21
C SER A 486 26.44 37.14 -28.57
N LEU A 487 25.84 36.18 -27.85
CA LEU A 487 26.40 35.10 -27.02
C LEU A 487 27.49 34.19 -27.66
N ASN A 488 28.04 34.53 -28.82
CA ASN A 488 28.98 33.69 -29.58
C ASN A 488 30.46 33.96 -29.33
N GLU A 489 30.84 34.97 -28.55
CA GLU A 489 32.26 35.18 -28.23
C GLU A 489 32.47 35.29 -26.72
N ARG A 490 32.91 34.19 -26.10
CA ARG A 490 33.64 34.26 -24.82
C ARG A 490 35.00 34.90 -25.09
N GLN A 491 35.06 36.22 -25.24
CA GLN A 491 36.34 36.93 -25.16
C GLN A 491 36.77 36.95 -23.69
N GLN A 492 37.75 36.10 -23.35
CA GLN A 492 38.34 35.99 -22.01
C GLN A 492 39.34 37.11 -21.69
N SER A 493 39.56 38.06 -22.60
CA SER A 493 40.50 39.17 -22.46
C SER A 493 39.77 40.50 -22.56
N ILE A 494 40.10 41.44 -21.67
CA ILE A 494 39.70 42.85 -21.79
C ILE A 494 40.42 43.39 -23.04
N THR A 495 39.77 43.30 -24.20
CA THR A 495 40.27 43.78 -25.50
C THR A 495 39.72 45.15 -25.84
N ASP A 496 39.19 45.89 -24.85
CA ASP A 496 38.76 47.26 -25.04
C ASP A 496 39.99 48.13 -25.33
N PRO A 497 40.20 48.59 -26.58
CA PRO A 497 41.39 49.32 -26.97
C PRO A 497 41.52 50.63 -26.19
N ASP A 498 40.39 51.23 -25.80
CA ASP A 498 40.34 52.49 -25.07
C ASP A 498 40.81 52.30 -23.62
N TYR A 499 40.44 51.18 -22.99
CA TYR A 499 40.92 50.84 -21.65
C TYR A 499 42.42 50.53 -21.63
N LEU A 500 42.91 49.76 -22.60
CA LEU A 500 44.34 49.45 -22.70
C LEU A 500 45.17 50.71 -22.99
N ALA A 501 44.69 51.59 -23.89
CA ALA A 501 45.32 52.87 -24.15
C ALA A 501 45.37 53.77 -22.90
N PHE A 502 44.27 53.81 -22.13
CA PHE A 502 44.23 54.53 -20.85
C PHE A 502 45.23 53.96 -19.83
N VAL A 503 45.33 52.63 -19.70
CA VAL A 503 46.28 51.99 -18.78
C VAL A 503 47.73 52.29 -19.19
N GLU A 504 48.04 52.24 -20.49
CA GLU A 504 49.37 52.59 -20.98
C GLU A 504 49.71 54.07 -20.78
N GLU A 505 48.74 54.98 -20.97
CA GLU A 505 48.90 56.41 -20.70
C GLU A 505 49.11 56.68 -19.21
N ALA A 506 48.32 56.04 -18.34
CA ALA A 506 48.48 56.12 -16.89
C ALA A 506 49.82 55.55 -16.41
N ALA A 507 50.30 54.46 -17.01
CA ALA A 507 51.59 53.87 -16.71
C ALA A 507 52.76 54.80 -17.12
N LYS A 508 52.67 55.47 -18.27
CA LYS A 508 53.67 56.46 -18.72
C LYS A 508 53.72 57.71 -17.82
N ASN A 509 52.60 58.08 -17.23
CA ASN A 509 52.49 59.23 -16.32
C ASN A 509 52.85 58.89 -14.85
N SER A 510 53.08 57.61 -14.52
CA SER A 510 53.43 57.20 -13.17
C SER A 510 54.91 57.43 -12.87
N GLN A 511 55.19 58.36 -11.96
CA GLN A 511 56.57 58.74 -11.59
C GLN A 511 57.09 58.06 -10.32
N VAL A 512 56.26 57.28 -9.63
CA VAL A 512 56.58 56.72 -8.30
C VAL A 512 56.28 55.22 -8.24
N MET A 513 57.30 54.43 -7.92
CA MET A 513 57.14 53.00 -7.62
C MET A 513 56.68 52.82 -6.18
N LEU A 514 55.46 52.32 -5.98
CA LEU A 514 54.90 52.05 -4.66
C LEU A 514 55.42 50.71 -4.12
N ILE A 515 56.01 50.73 -2.93
CA ILE A 515 56.36 49.51 -2.19
C ILE A 515 55.10 49.04 -1.45
N LEU A 516 54.47 47.96 -1.94
CA LEU A 516 53.20 47.44 -1.41
C LEU A 516 53.21 47.23 0.11
N LYS A 517 54.29 46.67 0.67
CA LYS A 517 54.42 46.45 2.11
C LYS A 517 54.40 47.74 2.93
N GLN A 518 54.96 48.83 2.39
CA GLN A 518 54.95 50.13 3.05
C GLN A 518 53.56 50.77 2.94
N LEU A 519 52.91 50.65 1.78
CA LEU A 519 51.55 51.11 1.56
C LEU A 519 50.55 50.45 2.54
N TYR A 520 50.55 49.12 2.67
CA TYR A 520 49.66 48.43 3.62
C TYR A 520 49.97 48.78 5.08
N LYS A 521 51.23 49.07 5.41
CA LYS A 521 51.63 49.54 6.75
C LYS A 521 51.09 50.95 7.05
N GLU A 522 51.13 51.85 6.08
CA GLU A 522 50.56 53.20 6.19
C GLU A 522 49.03 53.16 6.24
N LEU A 523 48.39 52.33 5.42
CA LEU A 523 46.94 52.08 5.47
C LEU A 523 46.50 51.53 6.83
N LYS A 524 47.27 50.63 7.42
CA LYS A 524 47.05 50.15 8.79
C LYS A 524 47.15 51.27 9.82
N GLY A 525 48.10 52.20 9.64
CA GLY A 525 48.21 53.41 10.47
C GLY A 525 46.99 54.34 10.38
N LEU A 526 46.27 54.32 9.26
CA LEU A 526 45.01 55.04 9.04
C LEU A 526 43.77 54.26 9.50
N GLY A 527 43.95 53.08 10.11
CA GLY A 527 42.86 52.23 10.59
C GLY A 527 42.25 51.31 9.53
N VAL A 528 42.87 51.18 8.36
CA VAL A 528 42.46 50.24 7.30
C VAL A 528 43.37 49.01 7.37
N GLU A 529 42.85 47.93 7.93
CA GLU A 529 43.57 46.68 8.16
C GLU A 529 43.14 45.63 7.14
N TYR A 530 43.90 45.52 6.05
CA TYR A 530 43.74 44.43 5.09
C TYR A 530 44.59 43.24 5.51
N SER A 531 44.06 42.02 5.34
CA SER A 531 44.79 40.77 5.55
C SER A 531 44.30 39.66 4.61
N GLY A 532 45.18 38.68 4.34
CA GLY A 532 44.84 37.53 3.51
C GLY A 532 44.57 37.94 2.06
N PRO A 533 43.38 37.67 1.47
CA PRO A 533 43.10 37.96 0.06
C PRO A 533 42.94 39.46 -0.26
N PHE A 534 42.92 40.33 0.75
CA PHE A 534 42.88 41.79 0.56
C PHE A 534 44.28 42.44 0.63
N GLU A 535 45.30 41.69 1.02
CA GLU A 535 46.69 42.11 0.85
C GLU A 535 47.11 41.75 -0.58
N GLY A 536 47.40 42.76 -1.39
CA GLY A 536 47.97 42.57 -2.72
C GLY A 536 49.31 41.85 -2.63
N GLN A 537 49.47 40.77 -3.40
CA GLN A 537 50.75 40.08 -3.56
C GLN A 537 51.72 40.90 -4.40
#